data_AF-A0A1F2PKX4-F1
#
_entry.id   AF-A0A1F2PKX4-F1
#
_cell.length_a   1.000
_cell.length_b   1.000
_cell.length_c   1.000
_cell.angle_alpha   90.00
_cell.angle_beta   90.00
_cell.angle_gamma   90.00
#
_symmetry.space_group_name_H-M   'P 1'
#
loop_
_entity.id
_entity.type
_entity.pdbx_description
1 polymer ?
#
loop_
_entity_poly.entity_id
_entity_poly.type
_entity_poly.pdbx_seq_one_letter_code
_entity_poly.pdbx_strand_id
1 'polypeptide(L)'
;MKLKIPKMTNKKIPKPLLIGGIALIVLAVVAGVVFVIFGGAKKEVSTDPLNLYNQVLVGMTKEEAEKILAVEGSAKGKGFNYIDENTGYGVTVSYDTVANTGEETADSEEAPEIAVFKQLYVPDDTYLDGLVNANVTADQVNSLKEGMAYEEVKTIMGGVDGTEINSAYNKKDPANAYSVMAWFNPDHSVAYLTFQGYKGSLKVFEFRPAK
;
A
#
# COMPACT_ATOMS: atom_id res chain seq x y z
N MET A 1 27.52 69.32 15.08
CA MET A 1 28.30 68.07 15.06
C MET A 1 27.35 66.96 14.60
N LYS A 2 27.54 66.39 13.40
CA LYS A 2 26.59 65.41 12.81
C LYS A 2 26.78 64.03 13.44
N LEU A 3 25.74 63.49 14.08
CA LEU A 3 25.73 62.14 14.63
C LEU A 3 25.70 61.11 13.50
N LYS A 4 26.69 60.22 13.44
CA LYS A 4 26.83 59.17 12.43
C LYS A 4 26.13 57.91 12.95
N ILE A 5 24.99 57.53 12.36
CA ILE A 5 24.30 56.27 12.71
C ILE A 5 24.99 55.13 11.95
N PRO A 6 25.41 54.04 12.61
CA PRO A 6 26.03 52.90 11.93
C PRO A 6 24.97 52.07 11.18
N LYS A 7 25.33 51.63 9.95
CA LYS A 7 24.55 50.71 9.12
C LYS A 7 24.52 49.32 9.79
N MET A 8 23.32 48.80 10.08
CA MET A 8 23.16 47.39 10.46
C MET A 8 23.39 46.50 9.23
N THR A 9 24.36 45.59 9.34
CA THR A 9 24.58 44.50 8.39
C THR A 9 23.50 43.43 8.61
N ASN A 10 22.70 43.17 7.58
CA ASN A 10 21.74 42.05 7.56
C ASN A 10 22.50 40.72 7.67
N LYS A 11 22.56 40.14 8.88
CA LYS A 11 22.87 38.72 9.05
C LYS A 11 21.73 37.91 8.44
N LYS A 12 22.03 37.17 7.37
CA LYS A 12 21.11 36.16 6.82
C LYS A 12 20.88 35.10 7.90
N ILE A 13 19.64 34.99 8.36
CA ILE A 13 19.18 33.89 9.21
C ILE A 13 19.12 32.65 8.29
N PRO A 14 19.82 31.55 8.60
CA PRO A 14 19.64 30.32 7.83
C PRO A 14 18.22 29.80 8.09
N LYS A 15 17.47 29.56 7.01
CA LYS A 15 16.15 28.93 7.10
C LYS A 15 16.32 27.52 7.66
N PRO A 16 15.46 27.05 8.56
CA PRO A 16 15.47 25.66 8.98
C PRO A 16 15.15 24.79 7.76
N LEU A 17 16.03 23.83 7.46
CA LEU A 17 15.70 22.73 6.57
C LEU A 17 14.54 21.96 7.20
N LEU A 18 13.34 22.14 6.65
CA LEU A 18 12.28 21.16 6.75
C LEU A 18 12.68 19.98 5.86
N ILE A 19 13.54 19.10 6.39
CA ILE A 19 13.64 17.74 5.88
C ILE A 19 12.26 17.14 6.15
N GLY A 20 11.59 16.74 5.05
CA GLY A 20 10.27 16.14 5.07
C GLY A 20 10.21 15.03 6.11
N GLY A 21 9.55 15.34 7.22
CA GLY A 21 9.19 14.36 8.22
C GLY A 21 8.22 13.40 7.53
N ILE A 22 8.72 12.21 7.24
CA ILE A 22 7.96 11.01 6.95
C ILE A 22 6.77 11.01 7.91
N ALA A 23 5.57 11.15 7.36
CA ALA A 23 4.35 10.90 8.12
C ALA A 23 4.40 9.42 8.53
N LEU A 24 4.84 9.16 9.75
CA LEU A 24 4.64 7.90 10.45
C LEU A 24 3.12 7.75 10.64
N ILE A 25 2.45 7.25 9.60
CA ILE A 25 1.12 6.69 9.74
C ILE A 25 1.34 5.35 10.42
N VAL A 26 1.27 5.36 11.75
CA VAL A 26 1.10 4.15 12.55
C VAL A 26 -0.26 3.59 12.18
N LEU A 27 -0.28 2.67 11.21
CA LEU A 27 -1.44 1.85 10.89
C LEU A 27 -1.63 0.85 12.02
N ALA A 28 -2.45 1.23 13.01
CA ALA A 28 -2.99 0.30 13.99
C ALA A 28 -4.00 -0.62 13.29
N VAL A 29 -3.51 -1.71 12.68
CA VAL A 29 -4.35 -2.81 12.22
C VAL A 29 -4.58 -3.73 13.42
N VAL A 30 -5.81 -3.73 13.93
CA VAL A 30 -6.28 -4.65 14.96
C VAL A 30 -6.72 -5.93 14.25
N ALA A 31 -5.98 -7.04 14.35
CA ALA A 31 -6.52 -8.40 14.22
C ALA A 31 -5.50 -9.53 14.49
N GLY A 32 -5.92 -10.54 15.26
CA GLY A 32 -5.51 -11.93 15.07
C GLY A 32 -4.11 -12.35 15.52
N VAL A 33 -3.80 -12.30 16.81
CA VAL A 33 -2.53 -12.81 17.35
C VAL A 33 -2.76 -14.13 18.09
N VAL A 34 -2.06 -15.19 17.69
CA VAL A 34 -2.04 -16.47 18.42
C VAL A 34 -0.65 -16.71 19.02
N PHE A 35 -0.61 -17.07 20.30
CA PHE A 35 0.63 -17.37 21.03
C PHE A 35 0.93 -18.87 20.99
N VAL A 36 2.03 -19.25 20.33
CA VAL A 36 2.54 -20.62 20.39
C VAL A 36 3.64 -20.71 21.47
N ILE A 37 3.48 -21.65 22.42
CA ILE A 37 4.40 -21.84 23.55
C ILE A 37 5.36 -22.99 23.22
N PHE A 38 6.57 -22.66 22.78
CA PHE A 38 7.73 -23.57 22.86
C PHE A 38 8.93 -22.77 23.38
N GLY A 39 9.47 -23.18 24.53
CA GLY A 39 10.78 -22.80 25.07
C GLY A 39 11.27 -21.35 24.87
N GLY A 40 10.98 -20.46 25.83
CA GLY A 40 11.87 -19.35 26.18
C GLY A 40 11.58 -17.96 25.59
N ALA A 41 10.85 -17.82 24.49
CA ALA A 41 10.34 -16.52 24.03
C ALA A 41 9.04 -16.71 23.26
N LYS A 42 7.98 -16.01 23.66
CA LYS A 42 6.70 -16.00 22.93
C LYS A 42 6.94 -15.35 21.57
N LYS A 43 6.94 -16.12 20.48
CA LYS A 43 6.84 -15.56 19.12
C LYS A 43 5.35 -15.37 18.83
N GLU A 44 4.95 -14.12 18.70
CA GLU A 44 3.62 -13.69 18.29
C GLU A 44 3.44 -14.03 16.81
N VAL A 45 2.42 -14.83 16.50
CA VAL A 45 2.11 -15.28 15.14
C VAL A 45 0.80 -14.64 14.70
N SER A 46 0.84 -13.93 13.57
CA SER A 46 -0.35 -13.30 12.99
C SER A 46 -1.22 -14.34 12.29
N THR A 47 -2.53 -14.19 12.43
CA THR A 47 -3.55 -14.92 11.67
C THR A 47 -4.25 -14.01 10.65
N ASP A 48 -3.78 -12.77 10.48
CA ASP A 48 -4.34 -11.82 9.51
C ASP A 48 -3.90 -12.19 8.09
N PRO A 49 -4.83 -12.48 7.15
CA PRO A 49 -4.51 -12.69 5.73
C PRO A 49 -3.73 -11.55 5.10
N LEU A 50 -3.85 -10.33 5.62
CA LEU A 50 -3.20 -9.13 5.11
C LEU A 50 -1.87 -8.81 5.80
N ASN A 51 -1.40 -9.66 6.72
CA ASN A 51 -0.23 -9.42 7.56
C ASN A 51 1.00 -8.94 6.77
N LEU A 52 1.46 -9.72 5.79
CA LEU A 52 2.61 -9.35 4.96
C LEU A 52 2.26 -8.25 3.95
N TYR A 53 1.04 -8.29 3.38
CA TYR A 53 0.59 -7.29 2.41
C TYR A 53 0.64 -5.87 2.97
N ASN A 54 0.21 -5.67 4.21
CA ASN A 54 0.12 -4.36 4.86
C ASN A 54 1.49 -3.78 5.26
N GLN A 55 2.55 -4.60 5.30
CA GLN A 55 3.90 -4.14 5.66
C GLN A 55 4.62 -3.43 4.51
N VAL A 56 4.32 -3.82 3.27
CA VAL A 56 4.97 -3.25 2.08
C VAL A 56 4.18 -2.08 1.53
N LEU A 57 4.89 -1.01 1.18
CA LEU A 57 4.33 0.13 0.46
C LEU A 57 4.98 0.23 -0.92
N VAL A 58 4.18 0.61 -1.92
CA VAL A 58 4.71 1.02 -3.21
C VAL A 58 5.61 2.24 -3.02
N GLY A 59 6.78 2.23 -3.66
CA GLY A 59 7.83 3.24 -3.51
C GLY A 59 8.90 2.91 -2.47
N MET A 60 8.67 1.91 -1.61
CA MET A 60 9.68 1.38 -0.68
C MET A 60 10.83 0.74 -1.46
N THR A 61 12.07 0.88 -0.99
CA THR A 61 13.20 0.17 -1.62
C THR A 61 13.07 -1.34 -1.43
N LYS A 62 13.67 -2.11 -2.32
CA LYS A 62 13.70 -3.58 -2.19
C LYS A 62 14.32 -4.04 -0.87
N GLU A 63 15.43 -3.44 -0.46
CA GLU A 63 16.10 -3.75 0.80
C GLU A 63 15.20 -3.50 2.01
N GLU A 64 14.51 -2.36 2.06
CA GLU A 64 13.56 -2.04 3.14
C GLU A 64 12.39 -3.02 3.17
N ALA A 65 11.85 -3.38 2.00
CA ALA A 65 10.74 -4.31 1.88
C ALA A 65 11.12 -5.73 2.36
N GLU A 66 12.27 -6.24 1.92
CA GLU A 66 12.75 -7.57 2.33
C GLU A 66 13.08 -7.61 3.83
N LYS A 67 13.64 -6.52 4.36
CA LYS A 67 13.93 -6.40 5.80
C LYS A 67 12.67 -6.39 6.65
N ILE A 68 11.60 -5.68 6.26
CA ILE A 68 10.37 -5.64 7.05
C ILE A 68 9.60 -6.95 6.97
N LEU A 69 9.54 -7.56 5.78
CA LEU A 69 8.83 -8.82 5.54
C LEU A 69 9.45 -9.98 6.31
N ALA A 70 10.78 -10.00 6.42
CA ALA A 70 11.54 -11.00 7.17
C ALA A 70 11.18 -12.47 6.82
N VAL A 71 10.79 -12.71 5.57
CA VAL A 71 10.52 -14.02 4.98
C VAL A 71 11.23 -14.14 3.63
N GLU A 72 11.58 -15.36 3.22
CA GLU A 72 12.24 -15.59 1.94
C GLU A 72 11.27 -15.38 0.78
N GLY A 73 11.69 -14.56 -0.20
CA GLY A 73 10.92 -14.32 -1.41
C GLY A 73 11.19 -15.39 -2.47
N SER A 74 10.14 -15.86 -3.13
CA SER A 74 10.25 -16.76 -4.29
C SER A 74 10.04 -16.00 -5.60
N ALA A 75 10.94 -16.16 -6.57
CA ALA A 75 10.90 -15.39 -7.81
C ALA A 75 9.62 -15.64 -8.62
N LYS A 76 8.99 -14.56 -9.09
CA LYS A 76 7.75 -14.56 -9.89
C LYS A 76 7.79 -13.44 -10.93
N GLY A 77 8.13 -13.76 -12.17
CA GLY A 77 8.20 -12.77 -13.25
C GLY A 77 9.23 -11.67 -12.94
N LYS A 78 8.78 -10.42 -12.84
CA LYS A 78 9.61 -9.26 -12.45
C LYS A 78 9.61 -8.98 -10.93
N GLY A 79 9.13 -9.92 -10.13
CA GLY A 79 8.91 -9.73 -8.71
C GLY A 79 9.14 -10.99 -7.90
N PHE A 80 8.67 -10.96 -6.66
CA PHE A 80 8.80 -12.03 -5.68
C PHE A 80 7.47 -12.23 -4.97
N ASN A 81 7.12 -13.49 -4.69
CA ASN A 81 6.07 -13.84 -3.74
C ASN A 81 6.71 -14.03 -2.37
N TYR A 82 6.19 -13.32 -1.38
CA TYR A 82 6.52 -13.47 0.04
C TYR A 82 5.30 -14.03 0.75
N ILE A 83 5.42 -15.24 1.30
CA ILE A 83 4.28 -16.00 1.81
C ILE A 83 4.41 -16.14 3.33
N ASP A 84 3.32 -15.89 4.03
CA ASP A 84 3.20 -16.17 5.46
C ASP A 84 2.87 -17.66 5.62
N GLU A 85 3.84 -18.44 6.14
CA GLU A 85 3.66 -19.88 6.33
C GLU A 85 2.51 -20.22 7.28
N ASN A 86 2.09 -19.28 8.15
CA ASN A 86 1.05 -19.52 9.14
C ASN A 86 -0.35 -19.41 8.55
N THR A 87 -0.54 -18.52 7.57
CA THR A 87 -1.85 -18.21 6.99
C THR A 87 -1.98 -18.71 5.56
N GLY A 88 -0.87 -18.93 4.86
CA GLY A 88 -0.82 -19.25 3.42
C GLY A 88 -1.00 -18.03 2.51
N TYR A 89 -1.44 -16.88 3.03
CA TYR A 89 -1.51 -15.63 2.29
C TYR A 89 -0.14 -14.97 2.20
N GLY A 90 -0.05 -13.87 1.46
CA GLY A 90 1.21 -13.14 1.38
C GLY A 90 1.12 -11.89 0.52
N VAL A 91 2.24 -11.50 -0.05
CA VAL A 91 2.33 -10.39 -0.99
C VAL A 91 3.25 -10.74 -2.15
N THR A 92 2.77 -10.45 -3.35
CA THR A 92 3.59 -10.42 -4.55
C THR A 92 4.07 -8.99 -4.75
N VAL A 93 5.38 -8.75 -4.79
CA VAL A 93 5.96 -7.42 -5.02
C VAL A 93 6.80 -7.45 -6.28
N SER A 94 6.55 -6.53 -7.22
CA SER A 94 7.44 -6.29 -8.36
C SER A 94 8.27 -5.03 -8.12
N TYR A 95 9.55 -5.12 -8.47
CA TYR A 95 10.51 -4.04 -8.28
C TYR A 95 10.97 -3.50 -9.64
N ASP A 96 11.26 -2.21 -9.69
CA ASP A 96 11.82 -1.56 -10.88
C ASP A 96 12.67 -0.37 -10.43
N THR A 97 13.65 0.01 -11.26
CA THR A 97 14.39 1.25 -11.09
C THR A 97 13.56 2.39 -11.67
N VAL A 98 13.10 3.31 -10.84
CA VAL A 98 12.41 4.51 -11.31
C VAL A 98 13.42 5.65 -11.37
N ALA A 99 13.74 6.11 -12.58
CA ALA A 99 14.63 7.25 -12.76
C ALA A 99 14.06 8.49 -12.06
N ASN A 100 14.77 8.98 -11.03
CA ASN A 100 14.49 10.30 -10.48
C ASN A 100 14.65 11.31 -11.61
N THR A 101 13.66 12.19 -11.83
CA THR A 101 13.75 13.29 -12.81
C THR A 101 14.72 14.40 -12.37
N GLY A 102 15.71 14.08 -11.53
CA GLY A 102 16.75 14.97 -11.05
C GLY A 102 18.02 14.78 -11.88
N GLU A 103 18.63 15.90 -12.27
CA GLU A 103 19.80 16.02 -13.14
C GLU A 103 20.86 14.94 -12.91
N GLU A 104 21.28 14.31 -14.01
CA GLU A 104 22.40 13.36 -14.05
C GLU A 104 23.67 14.04 -13.50
N THR A 105 24.09 13.65 -12.31
CA THR A 105 25.46 13.91 -11.85
C THR A 105 26.29 12.66 -12.10
N ALA A 106 27.48 12.86 -12.67
CA ALA A 106 28.36 11.84 -13.25
C ALA A 106 29.00 10.85 -12.25
N ASP A 107 28.55 10.84 -10.99
CA ASP A 107 28.97 9.92 -9.92
C ASP A 107 27.75 9.16 -9.35
N SER A 108 26.81 8.75 -10.21
CA SER A 108 25.57 8.11 -9.77
C SER A 108 25.82 6.68 -9.27
N GLU A 109 25.66 6.46 -7.97
CA GLU A 109 25.27 5.14 -7.44
C GLU A 109 24.03 4.66 -8.25
N GLU A 110 23.99 3.37 -8.61
CA GLU A 110 22.83 2.80 -9.30
C GLU A 110 21.55 3.14 -8.51
N ALA A 111 20.54 3.70 -9.20
CA ALA A 111 19.28 4.05 -8.56
C ALA A 111 18.67 2.79 -7.91
N PRO A 112 18.25 2.84 -6.64
CA PRO A 112 17.74 1.66 -5.96
C PRO A 112 16.47 1.15 -6.64
N GLU A 113 16.33 -0.17 -6.70
CA GLU A 113 15.06 -0.79 -7.07
C GLU A 113 14.00 -0.48 -6.00
N ILE A 114 12.84 0.01 -6.45
CA ILE A 114 11.71 0.29 -5.57
C ILE A 114 10.53 -0.61 -5.92
N ALA A 115 9.67 -0.90 -4.94
CA ALA A 115 8.43 -1.61 -5.15
C ALA A 115 7.51 -0.77 -6.05
N VAL A 116 7.30 -1.19 -7.29
CA VAL A 116 6.41 -0.50 -8.24
C VAL A 116 5.02 -1.10 -8.34
N PHE A 117 4.86 -2.29 -7.78
CA PHE A 117 3.59 -3.00 -7.74
C PHE A 117 3.59 -3.94 -6.55
N LYS A 118 2.48 -4.00 -5.83
CA LYS A 118 2.20 -5.04 -4.86
C LYS A 118 0.80 -5.61 -5.06
N GLN A 119 0.63 -6.89 -4.79
CA GLN A 119 -0.66 -7.59 -4.86
C GLN A 119 -0.76 -8.60 -3.73
N LEU A 120 -1.94 -8.70 -3.11
CA LEU A 120 -2.25 -9.75 -2.15
C LEU A 120 -2.06 -11.11 -2.81
N TYR A 121 -1.18 -11.92 -2.24
CA TYR A 121 -1.03 -13.31 -2.65
C TYR A 121 -2.13 -14.14 -1.96
N VAL A 122 -2.95 -14.79 -2.78
CA VAL A 122 -3.99 -15.73 -2.36
C VAL A 122 -3.70 -17.05 -3.06
N PRO A 123 -3.53 -18.18 -2.34
CA PRO A 123 -3.15 -19.46 -2.95
C PRO A 123 -4.14 -19.94 -4.03
N ASP A 124 -5.43 -19.92 -3.70
CA ASP A 124 -6.53 -20.30 -4.58
C ASP A 124 -7.88 -19.77 -4.05
N ASP A 125 -8.97 -20.03 -4.77
CA ASP A 125 -10.31 -19.51 -4.45
C ASP A 125 -10.84 -19.99 -3.07
N THR A 126 -10.33 -21.09 -2.50
CA THR A 126 -10.75 -21.58 -1.16
C THR A 126 -10.30 -20.65 -0.02
N TYR A 127 -9.34 -19.76 -0.29
CA TYR A 127 -8.85 -18.76 0.66
C TYR A 127 -9.68 -17.46 0.62
N LEU A 128 -10.70 -17.34 -0.23
CA LEU A 128 -11.55 -16.13 -0.24
C LEU A 128 -12.41 -16.00 1.01
N ASP A 129 -12.76 -17.12 1.67
CA ASP A 129 -13.54 -17.12 2.91
C ASP A 129 -12.87 -16.28 4.03
N GLY A 130 -11.54 -16.31 4.10
CA GLY A 130 -10.77 -15.50 5.06
C GLY A 130 -10.75 -14.00 4.74
N LEU A 131 -11.24 -13.59 3.57
CA LEU A 131 -11.27 -12.19 3.10
C LEU A 131 -12.69 -11.62 3.06
N VAL A 132 -13.72 -12.42 3.30
CA VAL A 132 -15.13 -12.01 3.27
C VAL A 132 -15.35 -10.81 4.19
N ASN A 133 -15.84 -9.72 3.61
CA ASN A 133 -16.09 -8.48 4.34
C ASN A 133 -17.45 -7.84 4.00
N ALA A 134 -18.13 -8.28 2.94
CA ALA A 134 -19.24 -7.53 2.34
C ALA A 134 -20.42 -8.41 1.90
N ASN A 135 -21.50 -7.76 1.44
CA ASN A 135 -22.63 -8.35 0.74
C ASN A 135 -23.07 -7.41 -0.39
N VAL A 136 -22.16 -7.11 -1.31
CA VAL A 136 -22.34 -6.14 -2.41
C VAL A 136 -23.02 -6.81 -3.62
N THR A 137 -23.94 -6.11 -4.27
CA THR A 137 -24.60 -6.60 -5.49
C THR A 137 -24.01 -5.98 -6.76
N ALA A 138 -24.25 -6.64 -7.89
CA ALA A 138 -23.93 -6.08 -9.21
C ALA A 138 -24.60 -4.72 -9.44
N ASP A 139 -25.85 -4.55 -8.99
CA ASP A 139 -26.60 -3.29 -9.15
C ASP A 139 -25.96 -2.13 -8.38
N GLN A 140 -25.42 -2.39 -7.18
CA GLN A 140 -24.66 -1.38 -6.43
C GLN A 140 -23.43 -0.94 -7.22
N VAL A 141 -22.64 -1.88 -7.75
CA VAL A 141 -21.45 -1.56 -8.56
C VAL A 141 -21.81 -0.84 -9.85
N ASN A 142 -22.88 -1.25 -10.53
CA ASN A 142 -23.36 -0.62 -11.78
C ASN A 142 -23.88 0.81 -11.58
N SER A 143 -24.23 1.19 -10.35
CA SER A 143 -24.66 2.56 -10.01
C SER A 143 -23.50 3.54 -9.84
N LEU A 144 -22.26 3.04 -9.71
CA LEU A 144 -21.06 3.84 -9.51
C LEU A 144 -20.69 4.65 -10.76
N LYS A 145 -19.92 5.71 -10.55
CA LYS A 145 -19.42 6.58 -11.61
C LYS A 145 -17.96 6.92 -11.37
N GLU A 146 -17.19 6.99 -12.46
CA GLU A 146 -15.82 7.50 -12.39
C GLU A 146 -15.80 8.89 -11.72
N GLY A 147 -14.80 9.12 -10.86
CA GLY A 147 -14.62 10.37 -10.15
C GLY A 147 -15.18 10.38 -8.73
N MET A 148 -16.12 9.47 -8.39
CA MET A 148 -16.69 9.38 -7.05
C MET A 148 -15.61 9.27 -5.97
N ALA A 149 -15.83 9.96 -4.85
CA ALA A 149 -14.95 9.87 -3.70
C ALA A 149 -15.19 8.56 -2.95
N TYR A 150 -14.16 8.01 -2.31
CA TYR A 150 -14.25 6.74 -1.61
C TYR A 150 -15.39 6.65 -0.60
N GLU A 151 -15.65 7.68 0.20
CA GLU A 151 -16.75 7.65 1.19
C GLU A 151 -18.15 7.58 0.55
N GLU A 152 -18.32 8.16 -0.64
CA GLU A 152 -19.56 8.04 -1.42
C GLU A 152 -19.71 6.60 -1.93
N VAL A 153 -18.64 6.03 -2.49
CA VAL A 153 -18.60 4.63 -2.92
C VAL A 153 -18.90 3.70 -1.74
N LYS A 154 -18.22 3.87 -0.61
CA LYS A 154 -18.42 3.07 0.62
C LYS A 154 -19.88 3.09 1.05
N THR A 155 -20.54 4.26 1.01
CA THR A 155 -21.97 4.39 1.31
C THR A 155 -22.83 3.55 0.36
N ILE A 156 -22.57 3.60 -0.94
CA ILE A 156 -23.27 2.79 -1.96
C ILE A 156 -23.03 1.29 -1.72
N MET A 157 -21.82 0.92 -1.30
CA MET A 157 -21.38 -0.45 -1.02
C MET A 157 -21.81 -0.97 0.37
N GLY A 158 -22.76 -0.30 1.03
CA GLY A 158 -23.35 -0.75 2.30
C GLY A 158 -22.58 -0.32 3.56
N GLY A 159 -21.72 0.69 3.45
CA GLY A 159 -20.99 1.25 4.60
C GLY A 159 -19.74 0.47 5.02
N VAL A 160 -19.37 -0.57 4.27
CA VAL A 160 -18.22 -1.44 4.56
C VAL A 160 -16.98 -0.94 3.84
N ASP A 161 -15.84 -0.91 4.53
CA ASP A 161 -14.56 -0.64 3.90
C ASP A 161 -14.12 -1.76 2.96
N GLY A 162 -13.66 -1.40 1.77
CA GLY A 162 -13.01 -2.35 0.87
C GLY A 162 -11.68 -2.81 1.43
N THR A 163 -11.26 -4.02 1.06
CA THR A 163 -9.93 -4.55 1.34
C THR A 163 -9.00 -4.15 0.20
N GLU A 164 -7.93 -3.40 0.46
CA GLU A 164 -6.92 -3.18 -0.58
C GLU A 164 -6.21 -4.50 -0.89
N ILE A 165 -6.20 -4.89 -2.17
CA ILE A 165 -5.59 -6.14 -2.62
C ILE A 165 -4.47 -5.92 -3.63
N ASN A 166 -4.29 -4.70 -4.11
CA ASN A 166 -3.23 -4.34 -5.02
C ASN A 166 -2.96 -2.83 -4.97
N SER A 167 -1.69 -2.46 -5.07
CA SER A 167 -1.27 -1.07 -5.27
C SER A 167 -0.19 -0.99 -6.35
N ALA A 168 -0.28 0.02 -7.21
CA ALA A 168 0.62 0.23 -8.34
C ALA A 168 1.18 1.66 -8.38
N TYR A 169 2.49 1.77 -8.60
CA TYR A 169 3.20 3.04 -8.67
C TYR A 169 2.70 3.90 -9.82
N ASN A 170 2.39 5.15 -9.51
CA ASN A 170 1.94 6.10 -10.50
C ASN A 170 3.12 7.00 -10.92
N LYS A 171 3.74 6.67 -12.06
CA LYS A 171 4.88 7.44 -12.60
C LYS A 171 4.56 8.91 -12.87
N LYS A 172 3.28 9.26 -13.09
CA LYS A 172 2.86 10.65 -13.35
C LYS A 172 2.59 11.44 -12.08
N ASP A 173 2.29 10.74 -10.99
CA ASP A 173 1.99 11.33 -9.69
C ASP A 173 2.42 10.36 -8.58
N PRO A 174 3.73 10.33 -8.24
CA PRO A 174 4.29 9.39 -7.27
C PRO A 174 3.66 9.44 -5.88
N ALA A 175 3.03 10.56 -5.52
CA ALA A 175 2.31 10.70 -4.26
C ALA A 175 0.96 9.95 -4.25
N ASN A 176 0.42 9.63 -5.43
CA ASN A 176 -0.89 9.00 -5.60
C ASN A 176 -0.78 7.73 -6.45
N ALA A 177 -0.31 6.65 -5.84
CA ALA A 177 -0.39 5.30 -6.40
C ALA A 177 -1.84 4.92 -6.74
N TYR A 178 -2.02 4.01 -7.69
CA TYR A 178 -3.31 3.39 -7.92
C TYR A 178 -3.53 2.29 -6.88
N SER A 179 -4.73 2.23 -6.32
CA SER A 179 -5.12 1.25 -5.30
C SER A 179 -6.33 0.46 -5.82
N VAL A 180 -6.23 -0.86 -5.85
CA VAL A 180 -7.36 -1.73 -6.16
C VAL A 180 -7.89 -2.29 -4.85
N MET A 181 -9.16 -2.02 -4.59
CA MET A 181 -9.87 -2.50 -3.42
C MET A 181 -10.95 -3.50 -3.84
N ALA A 182 -11.16 -4.50 -2.99
CA ALA A 182 -12.11 -5.57 -3.21
C ALA A 182 -13.13 -5.66 -2.06
N TRP A 183 -14.37 -5.95 -2.42
CA TRP A 183 -15.45 -6.34 -1.51
C TRP A 183 -15.78 -7.80 -1.80
N PHE A 184 -15.46 -8.68 -0.87
CA PHE A 184 -15.62 -10.13 -0.98
C PHE A 184 -16.93 -10.55 -0.32
N ASN A 185 -17.80 -11.18 -1.10
CA ASN A 185 -19.06 -11.71 -0.61
C ASN A 185 -18.92 -13.18 -0.16
N PRO A 186 -19.82 -13.67 0.71
CA PRO A 186 -19.83 -15.07 1.15
C PRO A 186 -20.01 -16.10 0.02
N ASP A 187 -20.59 -15.70 -1.12
CA ASP A 187 -20.78 -16.58 -2.28
C ASP A 187 -19.58 -16.57 -3.24
N HIS A 188 -18.47 -15.93 -2.88
CA HIS A 188 -17.26 -15.74 -3.69
C HIS A 188 -17.43 -14.81 -4.90
N SER A 189 -18.56 -14.12 -5.04
CA SER A 189 -18.63 -12.94 -5.90
C SER A 189 -17.82 -11.78 -5.31
N VAL A 190 -17.24 -10.94 -6.17
CA VAL A 190 -16.32 -9.89 -5.74
C VAL A 190 -16.52 -8.62 -6.56
N ALA A 191 -16.62 -7.48 -5.88
CA ALA A 191 -16.52 -6.17 -6.52
C ALA A 191 -15.08 -5.67 -6.47
N TYR A 192 -14.49 -5.36 -7.63
CA TYR A 192 -13.14 -4.81 -7.77
C TYR A 192 -13.22 -3.35 -8.21
N LEU A 193 -12.66 -2.45 -7.40
CA LEU A 193 -12.65 -1.02 -7.69
C LEU A 193 -11.22 -0.49 -7.65
N THR A 194 -10.82 0.25 -8.68
CA THR A 194 -9.53 0.94 -8.75
C THR A 194 -9.73 2.42 -8.41
N PHE A 195 -8.94 2.92 -7.47
CA PHE A 195 -8.88 4.31 -7.07
C PHE A 195 -7.53 4.92 -7.48
N GLN A 196 -7.53 6.19 -7.83
CA GLN A 196 -6.32 7.01 -7.85
C GLN A 196 -6.08 7.54 -6.43
N GLY A 197 -4.99 7.09 -5.80
CA GLY A 197 -4.73 7.25 -4.37
C GLY A 197 -5.41 6.18 -3.52
N TYR A 198 -4.84 5.87 -2.36
CA TYR A 198 -5.49 5.01 -1.37
C TYR A 198 -6.78 5.66 -0.89
N LYS A 199 -7.92 4.98 -1.08
CA LYS A 199 -9.25 5.53 -0.78
C LYS A 199 -9.49 6.91 -1.41
N GLY A 200 -8.96 7.11 -2.63
CA GLY A 200 -9.05 8.37 -3.36
C GLY A 200 -10.26 8.44 -4.28
N SER A 201 -10.02 8.81 -5.54
CA SER A 201 -11.07 8.97 -6.56
C SER A 201 -11.23 7.72 -7.42
N LEU A 202 -12.46 7.24 -7.57
CA LEU A 202 -12.79 6.03 -8.34
C LEU A 202 -12.44 6.18 -9.82
N LYS A 203 -11.81 5.16 -10.41
CA LYS A 203 -11.39 5.11 -11.82
C LYS A 203 -12.01 3.98 -12.60
N VAL A 204 -11.99 2.78 -12.04
CA VAL A 204 -12.48 1.55 -12.69
C VAL A 204 -13.26 0.77 -11.66
N PHE A 205 -14.34 0.12 -12.06
CA PHE A 205 -15.17 -0.70 -11.19
C PHE A 205 -15.76 -1.87 -11.99
N GLU A 206 -15.74 -3.05 -11.40
CA GLU A 206 -16.20 -4.30 -11.99
C GLU A 206 -16.84 -5.16 -10.89
N PHE A 207 -17.95 -5.83 -11.21
CA PHE A 207 -18.50 -6.90 -10.38
C PHE A 207 -18.25 -8.25 -11.06
N ARG A 208 -17.61 -9.18 -10.35
CA ARG A 208 -17.41 -10.55 -10.81
C ARG A 208 -18.35 -11.48 -10.05
N PRO A 209 -19.25 -12.21 -10.74
CA PRO A 209 -20.09 -13.21 -10.09
C PRO A 209 -19.24 -14.38 -9.60
N ALA A 210 -19.82 -15.17 -8.69
CA ALA A 210 -19.27 -16.46 -8.29
C ALA A 210 -19.06 -17.36 -9.51
N LYS A 211 -18.00 -18.19 -9.49
CA LYS A 211 -17.73 -19.17 -10.55
C LYS A 211 -18.56 -20.43 -10.40
#